data_AF-A0A917CL23-F1
#
_entry.id   AF-A0A917CL23-F1
#
_cell.length_a   1.000
_cell.length_b   1.000
_cell.length_c   1.000
_cell.angle_alpha   90.00
_cell.angle_beta   90.00
_cell.angle_gamma   90.00
#
_symmetry.space_group_name_H-M   'P 1'
#
loop_
_entity.id
_entity.type
_entity.pdbx_description
1 polymer ?
#
loop_
_entity_poly.entity_id
_entity_poly.type
_entity_poly.pdbx_seq_one_letter_code
_entity_poly.pdbx_strand_id
1 'polypeptide(L)'
;MANKSYSLAHTKWMCKYHIVFTPKYRRKEIYNQVRRDLIEIFKRLCKYKGVEIIEGHMMPDHKYGNRKFWAEGYDVSTVGLNEATVAKYIREQEAHDQAIDKLSVKEYEDPFSSDRSKKK
;
A
#
# COMPACT_ATOMS: atom_id res chain seq x y z
N MET A 1 -15.08 -1.47 -2.99
CA MET A 1 -13.67 -1.72 -3.30
C MET A 1 -13.18 -2.89 -2.45
N ALA A 2 -12.52 -3.88 -3.03
CA ALA A 2 -12.04 -5.04 -2.27
C ALA A 2 -10.92 -4.60 -1.31
N ASN A 3 -11.20 -4.64 -0.01
CA ASN A 3 -10.22 -4.48 1.05
C ASN A 3 -9.57 -5.84 1.31
N LYS A 4 -8.75 -6.29 0.37
CA LYS A 4 -7.95 -7.49 0.56
C LYS A 4 -6.76 -7.11 1.45
N SER A 5 -6.87 -7.39 2.75
CA SER A 5 -5.75 -7.35 3.68
C SER A 5 -5.00 -8.67 3.60
N TYR A 6 -3.67 -8.59 3.58
CA TYR A 6 -2.81 -9.76 3.62
C TYR A 6 -2.38 -10.00 5.06
N SER A 7 -2.24 -11.26 5.46
CA SER A 7 -1.85 -11.63 6.82
C SER A 7 -0.90 -12.81 6.83
N LEU A 8 0.10 -12.72 7.69
CA LEU A 8 1.00 -13.78 8.14
C LEU A 8 0.82 -13.93 9.67
N ALA A 9 1.46 -14.93 10.28
CA ALA A 9 1.35 -15.24 11.70
C ALA A 9 1.48 -14.03 12.65
N HIS A 10 2.35 -13.07 12.32
CA HIS A 10 2.59 -11.89 13.17
C HIS A 10 2.53 -10.57 12.41
N THR A 11 1.94 -10.56 11.21
CA THR A 11 1.94 -9.34 10.38
C THR A 11 0.68 -9.28 9.54
N LYS A 12 -0.03 -8.16 9.61
CA LYS A 12 -1.07 -7.81 8.64
C LYS A 12 -0.61 -6.60 7.85
N TRP A 13 -0.75 -6.63 6.53
CA TRP A 13 -0.34 -5.51 5.67
C TRP A 13 -1.33 -5.27 4.53
N MET A 14 -1.33 -4.02 4.07
CA MET A 14 -2.05 -3.57 2.89
C MET A 14 -1.20 -2.50 2.21
N CYS A 15 -0.53 -2.88 1.13
CA CYS A 15 0.34 -1.99 0.37
C CYS A 15 -0.38 -1.58 -0.91
N LYS A 16 -1.06 -0.43 -0.85
CA LYS A 16 -1.70 0.20 -2.01
C LYS A 16 -0.96 1.48 -2.35
N TYR A 17 -0.68 1.67 -3.63
CA TYR A 17 0.04 2.85 -4.12
C TYR A 17 -0.74 3.48 -5.26
N HIS A 18 -0.75 4.81 -5.30
CA HIS A 18 -1.16 5.56 -6.47
C HIS A 18 0.10 6.06 -7.18
N ILE A 19 0.35 5.54 -8.38
CA ILE A 19 1.55 5.82 -9.16
C ILE A 19 1.15 6.62 -10.39
N VAL A 20 1.81 7.75 -10.62
CA VAL A 20 1.54 8.62 -11.77
C VAL A 20 2.78 8.75 -12.64
N PHE A 21 2.65 8.31 -13.90
CA PHE A 21 3.65 8.51 -14.93
C PHE A 21 3.25 9.68 -15.82
N THR A 22 4.16 10.63 -16.01
CA THR A 22 3.96 11.75 -16.94
C THR A 22 4.95 11.60 -18.09
N PRO A 23 4.49 11.53 -19.35
CA PRO A 23 5.38 11.46 -20.48
C PRO A 23 5.95 12.84 -20.83
N LYS A 24 7.06 12.82 -21.56
CA LYS A 24 7.87 14.01 -21.79
C LYS A 24 7.13 15.01 -22.67
N TYR A 25 7.25 16.29 -22.34
CA TYR A 25 6.82 17.44 -23.14
C TYR A 25 5.31 17.70 -23.33
N ARG A 26 4.38 16.84 -22.85
CA ARG A 26 2.91 17.13 -22.71
C ARG A 26 2.19 17.88 -23.87
N ARG A 27 2.72 17.88 -25.10
CA ARG A 27 2.01 18.38 -26.31
C ARG A 27 1.17 17.24 -26.88
N LYS A 28 0.05 17.43 -27.62
CA LYS A 28 -0.95 16.36 -27.97
C LYS A 28 -0.94 15.86 -29.44
N GLU A 29 -0.83 14.56 -29.80
CA GLU A 29 -1.39 14.02 -31.10
C GLU A 29 -1.20 12.50 -31.41
N ILE A 30 -0.43 11.69 -30.66
CA ILE A 30 -0.17 10.27 -31.04
C ILE A 30 -0.74 9.26 -30.01
N TYR A 31 -1.18 9.73 -28.85
CA TYR A 31 -1.47 8.89 -27.71
C TYR A 31 -2.64 7.91 -27.92
N ASN A 32 -3.68 8.28 -28.66
CA ASN A 32 -4.85 7.42 -28.85
C ASN A 32 -4.53 6.10 -29.56
N GLN A 33 -3.51 6.09 -30.42
CA GLN A 33 -3.07 4.89 -31.14
C GLN A 33 -2.25 3.97 -30.22
N VAL A 34 -1.33 4.55 -29.43
CA VAL A 34 -0.37 3.81 -28.58
C VAL A 34 -0.94 3.44 -27.20
N ARG A 35 -2.04 4.09 -26.78
CA ARG A 35 -2.70 3.87 -25.48
C ARG A 35 -3.02 2.39 -25.23
N ARG A 36 -3.54 1.69 -26.24
CA ARG A 36 -3.93 0.27 -26.12
C ARG A 36 -2.70 -0.59 -25.82
N ASP A 37 -1.62 -0.37 -26.55
CA ASP A 37 -0.38 -1.12 -26.38
C ASP A 37 0.27 -0.82 -25.03
N LEU A 38 0.27 0.44 -24.58
CA LEU A 38 0.78 0.81 -23.26
C LEU A 38 0.00 0.10 -22.15
N ILE A 39 -1.33 0.08 -22.21
CA ILE A 39 -2.16 -0.62 -21.22
C ILE A 39 -1.81 -2.11 -21.20
N GLU A 40 -1.66 -2.74 -22.36
CA GLU A 40 -1.32 -4.15 -22.46
C GLU A 40 0.09 -4.44 -21.90
N ILE A 41 1.07 -3.59 -22.20
CA ILE A 41 2.43 -3.68 -21.65
C ILE A 41 2.39 -3.56 -20.12
N PHE A 42 1.69 -2.58 -19.56
CA PHE A 42 1.56 -2.41 -18.11
C PHE A 42 0.91 -3.63 -17.46
N LYS A 43 -0.18 -4.15 -18.02
CA LYS A 43 -0.84 -5.36 -17.52
C LYS A 43 0.11 -6.56 -17.52
N ARG A 44 0.88 -6.76 -18.59
CA ARG A 44 1.88 -7.83 -18.67
C ARG A 44 2.96 -7.66 -17.61
N LEU A 45 3.54 -6.47 -17.49
CA LEU A 45 4.59 -6.19 -16.50
C LEU A 45 4.10 -6.40 -15.06
N CYS A 46 2.92 -5.88 -14.72
CA CYS A 46 2.32 -6.08 -13.41
C CYS A 46 2.06 -7.57 -13.14
N LYS A 47 1.54 -8.32 -14.12
CA LYS A 47 1.36 -9.77 -14.01
C LYS A 47 2.69 -10.49 -13.74
N TYR A 48 3.75 -10.17 -14.49
CA TYR A 48 5.07 -10.76 -14.27
C TYR A 48 5.67 -10.45 -12.90
N LYS A 49 5.38 -9.27 -12.35
CA LYS A 49 5.86 -8.85 -11.03
C LYS A 49 4.93 -9.23 -9.88
N GLY A 50 3.80 -9.88 -10.15
CA GLY A 50 2.80 -10.22 -9.13
C GLY A 50 2.11 -8.99 -8.52
N VAL A 51 2.07 -7.87 -9.25
CA VAL A 51 1.42 -6.63 -8.83
C VAL A 51 -0.02 -6.60 -9.34
N GLU A 52 -0.97 -6.38 -8.44
CA GLU A 52 -2.38 -6.23 -8.78
C GLU A 52 -2.68 -4.78 -9.19
N ILE A 53 -3.24 -4.60 -10.40
CA ILE A 53 -3.74 -3.29 -10.85
C ILE A 53 -5.18 -3.14 -10.37
N ILE A 54 -5.41 -2.26 -9.41
CA ILE A 54 -6.75 -1.98 -8.86
C ILE A 54 -7.54 -1.11 -9.83
N GLU A 55 -6.95 0.01 -10.25
CA GLU A 55 -7.53 0.98 -11.17
C GLU A 55 -6.41 1.63 -11.97
N GLY A 56 -6.70 1.97 -13.23
CA GLY A 56 -5.72 2.57 -14.13
C GLY A 56 -6.39 3.54 -15.07
N HIS A 57 -6.09 4.83 -14.87
CA HIS A 57 -6.50 5.89 -15.79
C HIS A 57 -5.33 6.34 -16.61
N MET A 58 -5.62 6.65 -17.86
CA MET A 58 -4.59 7.10 -18.78
C MET A 58 -5.17 8.31 -19.50
N MET A 59 -4.48 9.46 -19.43
CA MET A 59 -5.00 10.72 -19.96
C MET A 59 -4.58 10.88 -21.43
N PRO A 60 -5.45 11.39 -22.34
CA PRO A 60 -5.17 11.46 -23.80
C PRO A 60 -4.00 12.35 -24.28
N ASP A 61 -3.16 12.89 -23.40
CA ASP A 61 -2.52 14.19 -23.66
C ASP A 61 -1.10 14.18 -24.26
N HIS A 62 -0.74 13.35 -25.26
CA HIS A 62 0.70 13.27 -25.65
C HIS A 62 1.04 13.14 -27.17
N LYS A 63 2.06 13.89 -27.62
CA LYS A 63 2.79 13.97 -28.90
C LYS A 63 4.15 13.38 -28.59
N TYR A 64 4.54 12.44 -29.41
CA TYR A 64 5.87 11.90 -29.38
C TYR A 64 6.70 12.52 -30.50
N GLY A 65 7.88 13.01 -30.16
CA GLY A 65 8.84 13.59 -31.09
C GLY A 65 10.20 13.64 -30.43
N ASN A 66 10.75 12.49 -30.02
CA ASN A 66 12.16 12.23 -29.64
C ASN A 66 12.31 10.84 -29.00
N ARG A 67 13.51 10.22 -29.03
CA ARG A 67 13.82 8.85 -28.51
C ARG A 67 13.36 8.49 -27.08
N LYS A 68 12.96 9.45 -26.23
CA LYS A 68 12.55 9.20 -24.83
C LYS A 68 11.07 9.55 -24.64
N PHE A 69 10.24 8.54 -24.38
CA PHE A 69 8.78 8.70 -24.21
C PHE A 69 8.39 9.28 -22.84
N TRP A 70 9.01 8.80 -21.75
CA TRP A 70 8.71 9.24 -20.39
C TRP A 70 9.51 10.47 -19.98
N ALA A 71 8.92 11.32 -19.13
CA ALA A 71 9.71 12.31 -18.39
C ALA A 71 10.64 11.57 -17.39
N GLU A 72 11.66 12.26 -16.92
CA GLU A 72 12.51 11.72 -15.87
C GLU A 72 11.76 11.80 -14.54
N GLY A 73 11.66 10.67 -13.84
CA GLY A 73 10.93 10.55 -12.57
C GLY A 73 9.48 10.09 -12.70
N TYR A 74 8.89 9.78 -11.55
CA TYR A 74 7.50 9.38 -11.37
C TYR A 74 7.04 9.82 -9.98
N ASP A 75 5.73 10.06 -9.82
CA ASP A 75 5.13 10.39 -8.52
C ASP A 75 4.49 9.13 -7.91
N VAL A 76 4.65 8.95 -6.59
CA VAL A 76 4.05 7.84 -5.84
C VAL A 76 3.48 8.36 -4.53
N SER A 77 2.22 8.04 -4.28
CA SER A 77 1.61 8.21 -2.96
C SER A 77 1.14 6.87 -2.39
N THR A 78 1.31 6.71 -1.08
CA THR A 78 0.81 5.55 -0.33
C THR A 78 -0.66 5.76 0.00
N VAL A 79 -1.50 4.79 -0.36
CA VAL A 79 -2.90 4.77 0.05
C VAL A 79 -2.96 4.03 1.39
N GLY A 80 -3.09 4.81 2.47
CA GLY A 80 -3.06 4.31 3.84
C GLY A 80 -4.22 3.37 4.20
N LEU A 81 -4.02 2.59 5.26
CA LEU A 81 -5.08 1.85 5.93
C LEU A 81 -6.07 2.82 6.60
N ASN A 82 -7.36 2.49 6.58
CA ASN A 82 -8.36 3.27 7.29
C ASN A 82 -8.18 3.11 8.82
N GLU A 83 -8.31 4.20 9.58
CA GLU A 83 -8.27 4.25 11.04
C GLU A 83 -9.16 3.17 11.68
N ALA A 84 -10.37 2.99 11.16
CA ALA A 84 -11.30 1.96 11.66
C ALA A 84 -10.74 0.53 11.54
N THR A 85 -9.94 0.26 10.50
CA THR A 85 -9.31 -1.06 10.29
C THR A 85 -8.15 -1.28 11.26
N VAL A 86 -7.37 -0.24 11.53
CA VAL A 86 -6.28 -0.28 12.51
C VAL A 86 -6.85 -0.46 13.92
N ALA A 87 -7.87 0.30 14.29
CA ALA A 87 -8.55 0.19 15.59
C ALA A 87 -9.21 -1.19 15.79
N LYS A 88 -9.70 -1.82 14.72
CA LYS A 88 -10.19 -3.20 14.78
C LYS A 88 -9.06 -4.20 15.04
N TYR A 89 -7.92 -4.05 14.33
CA TYR A 89 -6.76 -4.93 14.52
C TYR A 89 -6.23 -4.90 15.96
N ILE A 90 -6.09 -3.72 16.55
CA ILE A 90 -5.59 -3.56 17.92
C ILE A 90 -6.49 -4.31 18.92
N ARG A 91 -7.81 -4.10 18.83
CA ARG A 91 -8.78 -4.78 19.71
C ARG A 91 -8.76 -6.30 19.57
N GLU A 92 -8.64 -6.81 18.35
CA GLU A 92 -8.53 -8.26 18.10
C GLU A 92 -7.24 -8.84 18.68
N GLN A 93 -6.14 -8.10 18.56
CA GLN A 93 -4.84 -8.50 19.10
C GLN A 93 -4.87 -8.54 20.62
N GLU A 94 -5.37 -7.49 21.28
CA GLU A 94 -5.51 -7.43 22.74
C GLU A 94 -6.41 -8.55 23.27
N ALA A 95 -7.53 -8.84 22.61
CA ALA A 95 -8.44 -9.92 23.02
C ALA A 95 -7.79 -11.30 22.90
N HIS A 96 -7.00 -11.52 21.84
CA HIS A 96 -6.24 -12.75 21.65
C HIS A 96 -5.17 -12.92 22.73
N ASP A 97 -4.43 -11.84 23.04
CA ASP A 97 -3.40 -11.85 24.07
C ASP A 97 -4.02 -12.09 25.47
N GLN A 98 -5.14 -11.44 25.79
CA GLN A 98 -5.90 -11.71 27.03
C GLN A 98 -6.39 -13.16 27.12
N ALA A 99 -6.79 -13.77 26.01
CA ALA A 99 -7.23 -15.17 25.99
C ALA A 99 -6.06 -16.13 26.27
N ILE A 100 -4.88 -15.87 25.67
CA ILE A 100 -3.65 -16.61 25.93
C ILE A 100 -3.24 -16.45 27.40
N ASP A 101 -3.28 -15.24 27.93
CA ASP A 101 -2.87 -14.97 29.31
C ASP A 101 -3.78 -15.67 30.31
N LYS A 102 -5.10 -15.70 30.08
CA LYS A 102 -6.06 -16.47 30.91
C LYS A 102 -5.84 -17.97 30.87
N LEU A 103 -5.25 -18.49 29.79
CA LEU A 103 -4.84 -19.89 29.68
C LEU A 103 -3.49 -20.17 30.38
N SER A 104 -2.72 -19.12 30.68
CA SER A 104 -1.43 -19.20 31.36
C SER A 104 -1.53 -18.80 32.84
N VAL A 105 -0.72 -19.40 33.72
CA VAL A 105 -0.70 -19.03 35.16
C VAL A 105 0.26 -17.86 35.43
N LYS A 106 0.72 -17.15 34.38
CA LYS A 106 1.83 -16.22 34.50
C LYS A 106 1.31 -14.79 34.72
N GLU A 107 1.38 -14.30 35.96
CA GLU A 107 1.17 -12.89 36.26
C GLU A 107 2.25 -12.04 35.55
N TYR A 108 1.82 -11.11 34.69
CA TYR A 108 2.72 -10.22 33.96
C TYR A 108 2.87 -8.91 34.75
N GLU A 109 4.08 -8.60 35.21
CA GLU A 109 4.37 -7.29 35.79
C GLU A 109 4.40 -6.22 34.69
N ASP A 110 3.67 -5.12 34.87
CA ASP A 110 3.65 -3.99 33.93
C ASP A 110 5.04 -3.30 33.91
N PRO A 111 5.81 -3.39 32.80
CA PRO A 111 7.15 -2.81 32.71
C PRO A 111 7.14 -1.27 32.64
N PHE A 112 5.97 -0.64 32.51
CA PHE A 112 5.79 0.81 32.49
C PHE A 112 5.16 1.36 33.78
N SER A 113 4.82 0.49 34.74
CA SER A 113 4.41 0.91 36.08
C SER A 113 5.60 1.55 36.78
N SER A 114 5.70 2.87 36.67
CA SER A 114 6.72 3.65 37.38
C SER A 114 6.29 3.86 38.83
N ASP A 115 6.26 2.81 39.64
CA ASP A 115 6.08 2.98 41.08
C ASP A 115 7.41 3.48 41.69
N ARG A 116 7.67 4.78 41.57
CA ARG A 116 8.82 5.49 42.17
C ARG A 116 8.62 5.76 43.67
N SER A 117 7.78 4.99 44.35
CA SER A 117 7.46 5.17 45.77
C SER A 117 8.31 4.30 46.72
N LYS A 118 9.47 3.77 46.29
CA LYS A 118 10.38 3.04 47.19
C LYS A 118 11.86 3.32 46.88
N LYS A 119 12.33 4.53 47.21
CA LYS A 119 13.73 4.75 47.59
C LYS A 119 13.74 5.50 48.92
N LYS A 120 13.84 4.73 50.01
CA LYS A 120 14.36 5.23 51.28
C LYS A 120 15.86 5.49 51.13
#